data_AF-A0A7V3EGT3-F1
#
_entry.id   AF-A0A7V3EGT3-F1
#
_cell.length_a   1.000
_cell.length_b   1.000
_cell.length_c   1.000
_cell.angle_alpha   90.00
_cell.angle_beta   90.00
_cell.angle_gamma   90.00
#
_symmetry.space_group_name_H-M   'P 1'
#
loop_
_entity.id
_entity.type
_entity.pdbx_description
1 polymer ?
#
loop_
_entity_poly.entity_id
_entity_poly.type
_entity_poly.pdbx_seq_one_letter_code
_entity_poly.pdbx_strand_id
1 'polypeptide(L)'
;MKVLIPCLLALLLISCLGGPTPAPPNLAEANSSTGPSSNRVGTNPAANTSSREKLNPLPPESRTEIQKRLVQKALSLVGRTALQFEGASFSPDCSGFVLAAYYLSGIDLRKEYAQKTGNGVRRLYHIALSHRLISTERLPVTGDVLFWDNTYDANGDGKLNDELTHTGIVVSSYSNGRVDYVHYHVSRGIIQESMNLYQPDRESLNAPMRIKEAGKPRPEKWLAGQLYRAYGRLWYLQDAERLRQ
;
A
#
# COMPACT_ATOMS: atom_id res chain seq x y z
N MET A 1 -44.43 -39.22 -36.50
CA MET A 1 -43.72 -38.76 -37.71
C MET A 1 -43.12 -37.38 -37.46
N LYS A 2 -41.90 -37.14 -38.00
CA LYS A 2 -41.04 -35.93 -37.90
C LYS A 2 -40.18 -35.90 -36.61
N VAL A 3 -39.00 -36.52 -36.60
CA VAL A 3 -37.69 -36.10 -37.18
C VAL A 3 -37.13 -34.87 -36.47
N LEU A 4 -36.09 -35.09 -35.66
CA LEU A 4 -35.23 -34.06 -35.07
C LEU A 4 -33.76 -34.38 -35.41
N ILE A 5 -33.07 -33.32 -35.76
CA ILE A 5 -31.80 -33.20 -36.47
C ILE A 5 -30.62 -33.42 -35.52
N PRO A 6 -29.54 -34.12 -35.92
CA PRO A 6 -28.34 -34.23 -35.09
C PRO A 6 -27.45 -32.98 -35.30
N CYS A 7 -27.08 -32.33 -34.21
CA CYS A 7 -26.12 -31.22 -34.22
C CYS A 7 -24.70 -31.80 -34.13
N LEU A 8 -23.86 -31.44 -35.10
CA LEU A 8 -22.49 -31.87 -35.29
C LEU A 8 -21.60 -31.42 -34.11
N LEU A 9 -20.88 -32.37 -33.54
CA LEU A 9 -19.80 -32.17 -32.58
C LEU A 9 -18.50 -31.91 -33.38
N ALA A 10 -17.97 -30.69 -33.34
CA ALA A 10 -16.65 -30.37 -33.91
C ALA A 10 -15.61 -30.30 -32.79
N LEU A 11 -14.77 -31.34 -32.69
CA LEU A 11 -13.52 -31.31 -31.92
C LEU A 11 -12.45 -30.56 -32.73
N LEU A 12 -11.91 -29.49 -32.16
CA LEU A 12 -10.65 -28.87 -32.57
C LEU A 12 -9.70 -28.95 -31.38
N LEU A 13 -8.79 -29.92 -31.41
CA LEU A 13 -7.66 -30.00 -30.48
C LEU A 13 -6.40 -29.47 -31.15
N ILE A 14 -5.79 -28.56 -30.41
CA ILE A 14 -4.69 -27.67 -30.77
C ILE A 14 -3.37 -28.44 -30.71
N SER A 15 -2.61 -28.40 -31.80
CA SER A 15 -1.26 -28.94 -31.92
C SER A 15 -0.28 -28.12 -31.07
N CYS A 16 0.39 -28.81 -30.14
CA CYS A 16 1.53 -28.30 -29.40
C CYS A 16 2.77 -28.27 -30.30
N LEU A 17 3.39 -27.11 -30.49
CA LEU A 17 4.74 -26.97 -31.01
C LEU A 17 5.58 -26.21 -29.98
N GLY A 18 6.39 -26.96 -29.23
CA GLY A 18 7.43 -26.43 -28.38
C GLY A 18 8.66 -26.05 -29.21
N GLY A 19 9.12 -24.80 -29.06
CA GLY A 19 10.42 -24.36 -29.53
C GLY A 19 11.43 -24.33 -28.39
N PRO A 20 12.71 -24.68 -28.62
CA PRO A 20 13.73 -24.67 -27.58
C PRO A 20 14.18 -23.24 -27.24
N THR A 21 14.17 -22.90 -25.96
CA THR A 21 14.79 -21.69 -25.39
C THR A 21 16.31 -21.84 -25.37
N PRO A 22 17.10 -20.88 -25.89
CA PRO A 22 18.54 -20.85 -25.66
C PRO A 22 18.85 -20.35 -24.24
N ALA A 23 19.79 -21.04 -23.59
CA ALA A 23 20.31 -20.69 -22.27
C ALA A 23 21.13 -19.38 -22.30
N PRO A 24 21.11 -18.57 -21.22
CA PRO A 24 21.99 -17.42 -21.08
C PRO A 24 23.44 -17.83 -20.77
N PRO A 25 24.45 -17.08 -21.25
CA PRO A 25 25.84 -17.36 -20.96
C PRO A 25 26.20 -17.05 -19.51
N ASN A 26 27.00 -17.95 -18.96
CA ASN A 26 27.63 -17.93 -17.64
C ASN A 26 28.68 -16.81 -17.60
N LEU A 27 28.55 -15.84 -16.68
CA LEU A 27 29.61 -14.90 -16.35
C LEU A 27 30.17 -15.27 -14.98
N ALA A 28 31.25 -16.04 -15.03
CA ALA A 28 32.12 -16.32 -13.90
C ALA A 28 33.49 -15.69 -14.13
N GLU A 29 33.91 -14.93 -13.10
CA GLU A 29 35.30 -14.69 -12.65
C GLU A 29 36.25 -13.78 -13.45
N ALA A 30 36.63 -12.66 -12.79
CA ALA A 30 38.03 -12.34 -12.55
C ALA A 30 38.17 -11.34 -11.38
N ASN A 31 38.62 -11.86 -10.23
CA ASN A 31 39.26 -11.09 -9.16
C ASN A 31 40.74 -10.88 -9.51
N SER A 32 41.32 -9.69 -9.25
CA SER A 32 42.63 -9.55 -8.57
C SER A 32 43.18 -8.11 -8.54
N SER A 33 43.98 -7.86 -7.50
CA SER A 33 44.90 -6.74 -7.17
C SER A 33 44.34 -5.70 -6.16
N THR A 34 44.65 -5.74 -4.85
CA THR A 34 45.91 -5.57 -4.06
C THR A 34 46.47 -4.13 -3.96
N GLY A 35 46.02 -3.40 -2.92
CA GLY A 35 46.80 -2.52 -2.01
C GLY A 35 47.13 -1.07 -2.46
N PRO A 36 47.57 -0.16 -1.55
CA PRO A 36 47.71 -0.26 -0.08
C PRO A 36 47.01 0.87 0.74
N SER A 37 47.05 0.65 2.06
CA SER A 37 46.60 1.50 3.17
C SER A 37 47.30 2.87 3.26
N SER A 38 46.56 3.92 3.64
CA SER A 38 47.12 5.13 4.27
C SER A 38 46.12 5.75 5.26
N ASN A 39 46.40 5.53 6.55
CA ASN A 39 45.88 6.29 7.67
C ASN A 39 46.15 7.80 7.51
N ARG A 40 45.12 8.64 7.65
CA ARG A 40 45.27 10.01 8.18
C ARG A 40 44.16 10.32 9.17
N VAL A 41 44.57 10.36 10.43
CA VAL A 41 43.91 11.06 11.54
C VAL A 41 43.99 12.57 11.23
N GLY A 42 42.86 13.27 11.36
CA GLY A 42 42.80 14.72 11.14
C GLY A 42 41.43 15.32 11.41
N THR A 43 41.15 15.53 12.71
CA THR A 43 40.39 16.68 13.27
C THR A 43 39.00 17.03 12.71
N ASN A 44 37.97 16.71 13.50
CA ASN A 44 36.69 17.43 13.52
C ASN A 44 36.95 18.93 13.80
N PRO A 45 36.28 19.85 13.10
CA PRO A 45 35.18 20.57 13.75
C PRO A 45 34.09 21.06 12.79
N ALA A 46 32.88 20.52 12.88
CA ALA A 46 31.63 21.27 12.68
C ALA A 46 30.47 20.35 13.03
N ALA A 47 29.87 20.64 14.18
CA ALA A 47 28.70 19.99 14.72
C ALA A 47 27.60 19.79 13.66
N ASN A 48 27.46 18.54 13.24
CA ASN A 48 26.37 17.99 12.47
C ASN A 48 25.07 18.05 13.31
N THR A 49 24.52 19.25 13.46
CA THR A 49 23.35 19.53 14.31
C THR A 49 22.02 19.39 13.54
N SER A 50 22.06 18.88 12.30
CA SER A 50 20.89 18.78 11.42
C SER A 50 20.21 17.39 11.42
N SER A 51 20.74 16.39 12.13
CA SER A 51 20.37 14.98 11.90
C SER A 51 19.41 14.35 12.92
N ARG A 52 18.88 15.11 13.88
CA ARG A 52 17.76 14.68 14.74
C ARG A 52 16.91 15.87 15.15
N GLU A 53 16.20 16.46 14.20
CA GLU A 53 14.92 17.08 14.57
C GLU A 53 14.14 15.96 15.27
N LYS A 54 13.96 16.07 16.59
CA LYS A 54 13.36 15.02 17.41
C LYS A 54 12.06 14.59 16.72
N LEU A 55 12.01 13.33 16.28
CA LEU A 55 10.78 12.67 15.85
C LEU A 55 9.85 12.63 17.06
N ASN A 56 9.23 13.76 17.40
CA ASN A 56 8.20 13.82 18.41
C ASN A 56 6.96 13.27 17.72
N PRO A 57 6.52 12.04 18.07
CA PRO A 57 5.25 11.53 17.58
C PRO A 57 4.19 12.57 17.91
N LEU A 58 3.22 12.78 17.01
CA LEU A 58 2.12 13.68 17.31
C LEU A 58 1.51 13.27 18.67
N PRO A 59 1.23 14.25 19.57
CA PRO A 59 0.79 13.96 20.92
C PRO A 59 -0.37 12.96 20.93
N PRO A 60 -0.37 12.02 21.88
CA PRO A 60 -1.30 10.90 21.93
C PRO A 60 -2.69 11.32 22.41
N GLU A 61 -3.25 12.43 21.93
CA GLU A 61 -4.71 12.59 21.97
C GLU A 61 -5.30 11.56 21.00
N SER A 62 -5.84 10.39 21.33
CA SER A 62 -5.97 9.51 22.48
C SER A 62 -6.08 8.18 21.75
N ARG A 63 -5.00 7.37 21.69
CA ARG A 63 -5.07 6.10 20.94
C ARG A 63 -6.13 5.24 21.62
N THR A 64 -7.32 5.25 21.06
CA THR A 64 -8.42 4.42 21.51
C THR A 64 -7.95 2.97 21.49
N GLU A 65 -8.53 2.11 22.31
CA GLU A 65 -8.18 0.70 22.31
C GLU A 65 -8.37 0.09 20.91
N ILE A 66 -9.34 0.62 20.14
CA ILE A 66 -9.54 0.21 18.76
C ILE A 66 -8.39 0.61 17.83
N GLN A 67 -7.84 1.83 17.94
CA GLN A 67 -6.71 2.26 17.12
C GLN A 67 -5.45 1.46 17.46
N LYS A 68 -5.22 1.18 18.76
CA LYS A 68 -4.10 0.33 19.19
C LYS A 68 -4.20 -1.07 18.58
N ARG A 69 -5.37 -1.69 18.71
CA ARG A 69 -5.62 -3.03 18.16
C ARG A 69 -5.51 -3.04 16.64
N LEU A 70 -6.09 -2.06 15.95
CA LEU A 70 -6.00 -1.91 14.49
C LEU A 70 -4.56 -1.84 14.03
N VAL A 71 -3.74 -1.01 14.66
CA VAL A 71 -2.32 -0.87 14.30
C VAL A 71 -1.52 -2.12 14.66
N GLN A 72 -1.77 -2.74 15.82
CA GLN A 72 -1.16 -4.01 16.16
C GLN A 72 -1.47 -5.09 15.11
N LYS A 73 -2.73 -5.19 14.67
CA LYS A 73 -3.14 -6.15 13.64
C LYS A 73 -2.54 -5.81 12.28
N ALA A 74 -2.57 -4.55 11.85
CA ALA A 74 -1.94 -4.11 10.61
C ALA A 74 -0.45 -4.45 10.57
N LEU A 75 0.30 -4.17 11.65
CA LEU A 75 1.71 -4.50 11.77
C LEU A 75 1.96 -6.03 11.78
N SER A 76 1.08 -6.81 12.41
CA SER A 76 1.21 -8.29 12.42
C SER A 76 1.05 -8.95 11.05
N LEU A 77 0.55 -8.21 10.05
CA LEU A 77 0.38 -8.69 8.68
C LEU A 77 1.60 -8.38 7.80
N VAL A 78 2.56 -7.57 8.24
CA VAL A 78 3.77 -7.26 7.48
C VAL A 78 4.52 -8.55 7.11
N GLY A 79 4.95 -8.65 5.85
CA GLY A 79 5.59 -9.81 5.26
C GLY A 79 4.64 -10.86 4.67
N ARG A 80 3.32 -10.74 4.89
CA ARG A 80 2.33 -11.65 4.30
C ARG A 80 1.95 -11.23 2.88
N THR A 81 1.71 -12.22 2.03
CA THR A 81 1.08 -12.06 0.70
C THR A 81 -0.34 -12.62 0.68
N ALA A 82 -0.62 -13.59 1.55
CA ALA A 82 -1.90 -14.27 1.65
C ALA A 82 -2.74 -13.70 2.80
N LEU A 83 -4.03 -13.47 2.55
CA LEU A 83 -4.98 -12.88 3.50
C LEU A 83 -6.14 -13.85 3.78
N GLN A 84 -5.78 -15.05 4.22
CA GLN A 84 -6.72 -16.08 4.66
C GLN A 84 -6.60 -16.28 6.17
N PHE A 85 -7.75 -16.31 6.83
CA PHE A 85 -7.91 -16.48 8.27
C PHE A 85 -9.05 -17.45 8.53
N GLU A 86 -9.13 -17.95 9.76
CA GLU A 86 -10.29 -18.75 10.18
C GLU A 86 -11.58 -17.92 10.02
N GLY A 87 -12.51 -18.40 9.20
CA GLY A 87 -13.79 -17.77 8.94
C GLY A 87 -13.77 -16.52 8.03
N ALA A 88 -12.62 -16.11 7.47
CA ALA A 88 -12.56 -14.98 6.56
C ALA A 88 -11.39 -15.06 5.56
N SER A 89 -11.65 -14.66 4.31
CA SER A 89 -10.65 -14.49 3.26
C SER A 89 -10.82 -13.12 2.62
N PHE A 90 -9.71 -12.49 2.25
CA PHE A 90 -9.68 -11.17 1.62
C PHE A 90 -8.82 -11.22 0.36
N SER A 91 -9.13 -10.33 -0.59
CA SER A 91 -8.31 -10.18 -1.80
C SER A 91 -6.85 -9.84 -1.43
N PRO A 92 -5.84 -10.47 -2.05
CA PRO A 92 -4.43 -10.16 -1.81
C PRO A 92 -4.04 -8.86 -2.52
N ASP A 93 -4.65 -7.74 -2.10
CA ASP A 93 -4.44 -6.40 -2.62
C ASP A 93 -4.51 -5.34 -1.51
N CYS A 94 -4.35 -4.07 -1.86
CA CYS A 94 -4.32 -2.97 -0.90
C CYS A 94 -5.64 -2.78 -0.14
N SER A 95 -6.78 -2.96 -0.82
CA SER A 95 -8.10 -2.87 -0.20
C SER A 95 -8.41 -4.08 0.69
N GLY A 96 -8.03 -5.28 0.26
CA GLY A 96 -8.18 -6.49 1.04
C GLY A 96 -7.30 -6.50 2.28
N PHE A 97 -6.09 -5.92 2.22
CA PHE A 97 -5.28 -5.66 3.41
C PHE A 97 -6.00 -4.78 4.43
N VAL A 98 -6.59 -3.66 4.00
CA VAL A 98 -7.35 -2.76 4.89
C VAL A 98 -8.52 -3.52 5.52
N LEU A 99 -9.32 -4.23 4.72
CA LEU A 99 -10.44 -5.03 5.21
C LEU A 99 -10.00 -6.10 6.22
N ALA A 100 -8.89 -6.80 5.95
CA ALA A 100 -8.35 -7.81 6.86
C ALA A 100 -7.90 -7.20 8.19
N ALA A 101 -7.15 -6.10 8.16
CA ALA A 101 -6.69 -5.43 9.37
C ALA A 101 -7.87 -4.94 10.24
N TYR A 102 -8.89 -4.35 9.61
CA TYR A 102 -10.13 -3.93 10.29
C TYR A 102 -10.88 -5.12 10.89
N TYR A 103 -11.10 -6.19 10.11
CA TYR A 103 -11.77 -7.40 10.59
C TYR A 103 -11.07 -8.02 11.79
N LEU A 104 -9.74 -8.18 11.73
CA LEU A 104 -8.94 -8.71 12.84
C LEU A 104 -8.92 -7.79 14.08
N SER A 105 -9.21 -6.50 13.90
CA SER A 105 -9.38 -5.53 15.00
C SER A 105 -10.80 -5.54 15.59
N GLY A 106 -11.73 -6.26 14.96
CA GLY A 106 -13.12 -6.36 15.40
C GLY A 106 -14.05 -5.29 14.83
N ILE A 107 -13.67 -4.65 13.72
CA ILE A 107 -14.56 -3.81 12.91
C ILE A 107 -14.80 -4.51 11.58
N ASP A 108 -16.04 -4.90 11.28
CA ASP A 108 -16.36 -5.57 10.03
C ASP A 108 -16.93 -4.61 8.97
N LEU A 109 -16.05 -4.11 8.11
CA LEU A 109 -16.44 -3.22 7.01
C LEU A 109 -17.07 -3.95 5.82
N ARG A 110 -17.08 -5.29 5.78
CA ARG A 110 -17.41 -6.07 4.57
C ARG A 110 -18.85 -5.84 4.09
N LYS A 111 -19.80 -5.71 5.01
CA LYS A 111 -21.21 -5.47 4.68
C LYS A 111 -21.40 -4.16 3.91
N GLU A 112 -20.85 -3.05 4.43
CA GLU A 112 -20.92 -1.77 3.74
C GLU A 112 -20.05 -1.76 2.47
N TYR A 113 -18.89 -2.40 2.50
CA TYR A 113 -17.99 -2.52 1.35
C TYR A 113 -18.66 -3.23 0.16
N ALA A 114 -19.46 -4.25 0.42
CA ALA A 114 -20.23 -4.96 -0.61
C ALA A 114 -21.31 -4.07 -1.25
N GLN A 115 -21.80 -3.05 -0.54
CA GLN A 115 -22.82 -2.13 -1.04
C GLN A 115 -22.24 -0.97 -1.87
N LYS A 116 -20.92 -0.73 -1.81
CA LYS A 116 -20.25 0.30 -2.62
C LYS A 116 -19.82 -0.25 -3.98
N THR A 117 -19.81 0.61 -5.00
CA THR A 117 -19.38 0.29 -6.36
C THR A 117 -17.99 0.83 -6.68
N GLY A 118 -17.39 0.36 -7.78
CA GLY A 118 -16.03 0.72 -8.21
C GLY A 118 -14.96 -0.25 -7.68
N ASN A 119 -13.69 0.13 -7.87
CA ASN A 119 -12.53 -0.61 -7.35
C ASN A 119 -12.53 -0.61 -5.80
N GLY A 120 -11.72 -1.48 -5.20
CA GLY A 120 -11.73 -1.65 -3.74
C GLY A 120 -11.34 -0.41 -2.94
N VAL A 121 -10.40 0.39 -3.45
CA VAL A 121 -10.00 1.66 -2.83
C VAL A 121 -11.16 2.66 -2.83
N ARG A 122 -11.86 2.78 -3.96
CA ARG A 122 -13.04 3.65 -4.12
C ARG A 122 -14.18 3.24 -3.20
N ARG A 123 -14.37 1.94 -2.97
CA ARG A 123 -15.36 1.42 -2.01
C ARG A 123 -15.04 1.86 -0.59
N LEU A 124 -13.79 1.69 -0.13
CA LEU A 124 -13.35 2.15 1.19
C LEU A 124 -13.51 3.67 1.35
N TYR A 125 -13.11 4.43 0.32
CA TYR A 125 -13.28 5.88 0.30
C TYR A 125 -14.76 6.28 0.41
N HIS A 126 -15.66 5.61 -0.33
CA HIS A 126 -17.09 5.88 -0.28
C HIS A 126 -17.75 5.49 1.07
N ILE A 127 -17.23 4.49 1.78
CA ILE A 127 -17.64 4.22 3.17
C ILE A 127 -17.29 5.43 4.04
N ALA A 128 -16.02 5.85 4.04
CA ALA A 128 -15.57 6.98 4.85
C ALA A 128 -16.35 8.26 4.49
N LEU A 129 -16.59 8.49 3.20
CA LEU A 129 -17.35 9.62 2.71
C LEU A 129 -18.81 9.60 3.19
N SER A 130 -19.51 8.46 3.13
CA SER A 130 -20.90 8.37 3.58
C SER A 130 -21.07 8.64 5.07
N HIS A 131 -20.03 8.39 5.86
CA HIS A 131 -20.01 8.65 7.29
C HIS A 131 -19.38 9.99 7.67
N ARG A 132 -19.02 10.83 6.69
CA ARG A 132 -18.34 12.14 6.89
C ARG A 132 -17.01 12.01 7.66
N LEU A 133 -16.26 10.95 7.36
CA LEU A 133 -14.98 10.60 8.01
C LEU A 133 -13.75 10.89 7.14
N ILE A 134 -13.93 11.51 5.96
CA ILE A 134 -12.83 11.94 5.08
C ILE A 134 -12.32 13.32 5.51
N SER A 135 -10.99 13.51 5.47
CA SER A 135 -10.34 14.80 5.76
C SER A 135 -9.02 14.95 5.00
N THR A 136 -8.62 16.21 4.81
CA THR A 136 -7.31 16.66 4.29
C THR A 136 -6.68 17.76 5.16
N GLU A 137 -7.38 18.27 6.18
CA GLU A 137 -7.01 19.51 6.87
C GLU A 137 -5.90 19.35 7.91
N ARG A 138 -5.64 18.13 8.36
CA ARG A 138 -4.65 17.81 9.40
C ARG A 138 -3.81 16.62 8.97
N LEU A 139 -2.67 16.43 9.63
CA LEU A 139 -1.93 15.19 9.48
C LEU A 139 -2.82 14.00 9.91
N PRO A 140 -2.83 12.92 9.12
CA PRO A 140 -3.55 11.73 9.49
C PRO A 140 -2.96 11.13 10.77
N VAL A 141 -3.77 10.46 11.57
CA VAL A 141 -3.35 9.87 12.84
C VAL A 141 -3.35 8.34 12.76
N THR A 142 -2.72 7.70 13.75
CA THR A 142 -2.70 6.25 13.91
C THR A 142 -4.08 5.62 13.69
N GLY A 143 -4.18 4.64 12.79
CA GLY A 143 -5.41 3.93 12.44
C GLY A 143 -6.19 4.51 11.27
N ASP A 144 -5.90 5.74 10.84
CA ASP A 144 -6.53 6.34 9.66
C ASP A 144 -6.17 5.54 8.40
N VAL A 145 -7.12 5.46 7.47
CA VAL A 145 -6.92 4.86 6.16
C VAL A 145 -6.48 5.94 5.18
N LEU A 146 -5.33 5.75 4.55
CA LEU A 146 -4.78 6.66 3.55
C LEU A 146 -5.33 6.31 2.16
N PHE A 147 -5.51 7.34 1.34
CA PHE A 147 -5.91 7.21 -0.06
C PHE A 147 -4.91 7.95 -0.94
N TRP A 148 -4.49 7.30 -2.03
CA TRP A 148 -3.62 7.89 -3.05
C TRP A 148 -4.28 7.82 -4.42
N ASP A 149 -3.94 8.81 -5.24
CA ASP A 149 -4.28 8.90 -6.65
C ASP A 149 -3.06 8.54 -7.51
N ASN A 150 -3.29 8.16 -8.76
CA ASN A 150 -2.27 7.98 -9.80
C ASN A 150 -1.10 7.02 -9.48
N THR A 151 -1.31 6.01 -8.63
CA THR A 151 -0.27 5.03 -8.27
C THR A 151 -0.01 3.98 -9.37
N TYR A 152 -0.91 3.89 -10.34
CA TYR A 152 -0.74 3.20 -11.62
C TYR A 152 -1.67 3.85 -12.64
N ASP A 153 -1.45 3.56 -13.92
CA ASP A 153 -2.36 3.96 -15.01
C ASP A 153 -3.53 2.97 -15.05
N ALA A 154 -4.66 3.35 -14.46
CA ALA A 154 -5.80 2.45 -14.27
C ALA A 154 -6.69 2.36 -15.50
N ASN A 155 -6.73 3.41 -16.32
CA ASN A 155 -7.54 3.48 -17.53
C ASN A 155 -6.74 3.21 -18.83
N GLY A 156 -5.41 3.20 -18.76
CA GLY A 156 -4.53 2.87 -19.88
C GLY A 156 -4.24 4.03 -20.83
N ASP A 157 -4.58 5.27 -20.48
CA ASP A 157 -4.39 6.46 -21.32
C ASP A 157 -3.01 7.13 -21.15
N GLY A 158 -2.19 6.63 -20.22
CA GLY A 158 -0.85 7.11 -19.95
C GLY A 158 -0.77 8.42 -19.17
N LYS A 159 -1.89 8.93 -18.63
CA LYS A 159 -1.94 10.20 -17.91
C LYS A 159 -2.00 10.00 -16.38
N LEU A 160 -1.77 11.08 -15.65
CA LEU A 160 -1.93 11.13 -14.19
C LEU A 160 -3.32 11.68 -13.83
N ASN A 161 -4.36 10.93 -14.19
CA ASN A 161 -5.77 11.29 -14.01
C ASN A 161 -6.63 10.17 -13.36
N ASP A 162 -6.01 9.18 -12.72
CA ASP A 162 -6.70 8.07 -12.06
C ASP A 162 -6.82 8.31 -10.56
N GLU A 163 -8.04 8.57 -10.10
CA GLU A 163 -8.32 8.73 -8.68
C GLU A 163 -8.45 7.39 -7.95
N LEU A 164 -8.12 7.38 -6.65
CA LEU A 164 -8.38 6.29 -5.72
C LEU A 164 -7.80 4.97 -6.23
N THR A 165 -6.49 5.00 -6.50
CA THR A 165 -5.73 3.87 -7.05
C THR A 165 -4.99 3.09 -5.98
N HIS A 166 -4.81 3.64 -4.77
CA HIS A 166 -4.18 2.90 -3.69
C HIS A 166 -4.64 3.28 -2.29
N THR A 167 -4.41 2.39 -1.33
CA THR A 167 -4.77 2.60 0.08
C THR A 167 -3.85 1.85 1.05
N GLY A 168 -3.87 2.27 2.31
CA GLY A 168 -3.02 1.78 3.38
C GLY A 168 -3.47 2.32 4.75
N ILE A 169 -2.85 1.86 5.83
CA ILE A 169 -3.22 2.23 7.20
C ILE A 169 -2.06 2.97 7.85
N VAL A 170 -2.32 4.12 8.45
CA VAL A 170 -1.35 4.85 9.27
C VAL A 170 -1.03 4.07 10.53
N VAL A 171 0.25 3.81 10.78
CA VAL A 171 0.72 3.18 12.01
C VAL A 171 1.38 4.17 12.96
N SER A 172 1.92 5.28 12.44
CA SER A 172 2.45 6.39 13.26
C SER A 172 2.54 7.69 12.47
N SER A 173 2.42 8.82 13.17
CA SER A 173 2.53 10.16 12.59
C SER A 173 3.35 11.06 13.50
N TYR A 174 4.11 11.96 12.91
CA TYR A 174 5.07 12.81 13.60
C TYR A 174 4.82 14.27 13.29
N SER A 175 5.18 15.12 14.25
CA SER A 175 4.99 16.59 14.16
C SER A 175 5.71 17.26 12.99
N ASN A 176 6.74 16.62 12.44
CA ASN A 176 7.48 17.10 11.27
C ASN A 176 6.88 16.65 9.92
N GLY A 177 5.63 16.19 9.92
CA GLY A 177 4.92 15.78 8.70
C GLY A 177 5.18 14.35 8.26
N ARG A 178 6.09 13.61 8.93
CA ARG A 178 6.31 12.18 8.63
C ARG A 178 5.07 11.37 9.02
N VAL A 179 4.71 10.43 8.16
CA VAL A 179 3.66 9.43 8.36
C VAL A 179 4.23 8.07 8.01
N ASP A 180 4.24 7.15 8.97
CA ASP A 180 4.54 5.74 8.75
C ASP A 180 3.23 4.99 8.50
N TYR A 181 3.20 4.16 7.47
CA TYR A 181 2.01 3.42 7.06
C TYR A 181 2.34 1.99 6.64
N VAL A 182 1.32 1.13 6.71
CA VAL A 182 1.37 -0.23 6.18
C VAL A 182 0.41 -0.33 5.00
N HIS A 183 0.82 -1.01 3.94
CA HIS A 183 -0.03 -1.27 2.78
C HIS A 183 0.36 -2.59 2.12
N TYR A 184 -0.52 -3.09 1.24
CA TYR A 184 -0.17 -4.17 0.34
C TYR A 184 0.61 -3.61 -0.86
N HIS A 185 1.82 -4.11 -1.10
CA HIS A 185 2.64 -3.80 -2.25
C HIS A 185 2.54 -4.92 -3.28
N VAL A 186 2.26 -4.55 -4.53
CA VAL A 186 1.93 -5.51 -5.63
C VAL A 186 2.95 -6.63 -5.81
N SER A 187 4.25 -6.37 -5.59
CA SER A 187 5.32 -7.38 -5.72
C SER A 187 5.94 -7.86 -4.41
N ARG A 188 5.67 -7.21 -3.27
CA ARG A 188 6.35 -7.48 -1.98
C ARG A 188 5.40 -8.00 -0.91
N GLY A 189 4.10 -8.09 -1.21
CA GLY A 189 3.09 -8.33 -0.19
C GLY A 189 2.96 -7.14 0.75
N ILE A 190 2.59 -7.38 1.99
CA ILE A 190 2.30 -6.32 2.96
C ILE A 190 3.62 -5.78 3.54
N ILE A 191 3.85 -4.48 3.40
CA ILE A 191 5.07 -3.81 3.85
C ILE A 191 4.74 -2.56 4.65
N GLN A 192 5.70 -2.13 5.47
CA GLN A 192 5.68 -0.84 6.14
C GLN A 192 6.60 0.15 5.39
N GLU A 193 6.09 1.34 5.12
CA GLU A 193 6.83 2.43 4.47
C GLU A 193 6.49 3.78 5.12
N SER A 194 7.09 4.84 4.61
CA SER A 194 6.95 6.20 5.15
C SER A 194 6.78 7.23 4.04
N MET A 195 6.08 8.32 4.37
CA MET A 195 6.01 9.54 3.57
C MET A 195 6.17 10.78 4.46
N ASN A 196 6.43 11.94 3.88
CA ASN A 196 6.40 13.21 4.57
C ASN A 196 5.48 14.20 3.84
N LEU A 197 4.37 14.57 4.48
CA LEU A 197 3.35 15.44 3.90
C LEU A 197 3.75 16.93 3.88
N TYR A 198 4.78 17.33 4.64
CA TYR A 198 5.35 18.67 4.59
C TYR A 198 6.48 18.79 3.56
N GLN A 199 7.06 17.66 3.15
CA GLN A 199 8.13 17.61 2.16
C GLN A 199 7.83 16.52 1.11
N PRO A 200 6.74 16.65 0.34
CA PRO A 200 6.26 15.58 -0.55
C PRO A 200 7.23 15.25 -1.69
N ASP A 201 8.01 16.22 -2.17
CA ASP A 201 8.94 16.05 -3.29
C ASP A 201 10.32 15.51 -2.88
N ARG A 202 10.58 15.37 -1.57
CA ARG A 202 11.88 14.92 -1.07
C ARG A 202 11.96 13.40 -1.12
N GLU A 203 12.61 12.86 -2.16
CA GLU A 203 12.76 11.41 -2.37
C GLU A 203 13.31 10.66 -1.15
N SER A 204 14.25 11.25 -0.41
CA SER A 204 14.84 10.61 0.79
C SER A 204 13.85 10.43 1.96
N LEU A 205 12.68 11.07 1.91
CA LEU A 205 11.66 11.03 2.97
C LEU A 205 10.36 10.33 2.54
N ASN A 206 10.23 9.97 1.27
CA ASN A 206 9.00 9.44 0.71
C ASN A 206 9.27 8.15 -0.04
N ALA A 207 8.55 7.09 0.29
CA ALA A 207 8.64 5.86 -0.46
C ALA A 207 8.09 6.02 -1.90
N PRO A 208 8.65 5.29 -2.88
CA PRO A 208 8.06 5.15 -4.20
C PRO A 208 6.64 4.59 -4.09
N MET A 209 5.66 5.27 -4.67
CA MET A 209 4.26 4.84 -4.63
C MET A 209 3.69 4.51 -6.01
N ARG A 210 4.07 5.26 -7.05
CA ARG A 210 3.68 4.90 -8.42
C ARG A 210 4.51 3.73 -8.92
N ILE A 211 3.82 2.73 -9.47
CA ILE A 211 4.45 1.57 -10.12
C ILE A 211 5.30 2.08 -11.30
N LYS A 212 6.58 1.70 -11.31
CA LYS A 212 7.46 2.01 -12.43
C LYS A 212 7.07 1.15 -13.64
N GLU A 213 6.68 1.80 -14.72
CA GLU A 213 6.42 1.15 -15.99
C GLU A 213 7.74 0.75 -16.67
N ALA A 214 7.82 -0.49 -17.14
CA ALA A 214 9.02 -1.02 -17.78
C ALA A 214 9.35 -0.21 -19.04
N GLY A 215 10.63 0.16 -19.22
CA GLY A 215 11.10 0.93 -20.37
C GLY A 215 10.69 2.41 -20.39
N LYS A 216 9.91 2.89 -19.41
CA LYS A 216 9.55 4.32 -19.31
C LYS A 216 10.33 5.03 -18.20
N PRO A 217 10.67 6.31 -18.39
CA PRO A 217 11.20 7.13 -17.29
C PRO A 217 10.15 7.25 -16.18
N ARG A 218 10.59 7.56 -14.96
CA ARG A 218 9.64 7.91 -13.89
C ARG A 218 8.92 9.20 -14.27
N PRO A 219 7.60 9.29 -14.05
CA PRO A 219 6.88 10.54 -14.24
C PRO A 219 7.29 11.56 -13.17
N GLU A 220 6.90 12.81 -13.37
CA GLU A 220 7.18 13.92 -12.43
C GLU A 220 6.71 13.63 -11.01
N LYS A 221 5.53 13.01 -10.85
CA LYS A 221 4.97 12.60 -9.56
C LYS A 221 4.90 11.09 -9.43
N TRP A 222 5.60 10.56 -8.43
CA TRP A 222 5.68 9.11 -8.19
C TRP A 222 5.90 8.72 -6.72
N LEU A 223 6.14 9.70 -5.84
CA LEU A 223 6.35 9.49 -4.41
C LEU A 223 5.03 9.46 -3.64
N ALA A 224 5.00 8.72 -2.53
CA ALA A 224 3.81 8.60 -1.67
C ALA A 224 3.25 9.96 -1.20
N GLY A 225 4.12 10.90 -0.81
CA GLY A 225 3.69 12.24 -0.40
C GLY A 225 3.10 13.08 -1.55
N GLN A 226 3.59 12.92 -2.78
CA GLN A 226 3.10 13.65 -3.96
C GLN A 226 1.72 13.18 -4.43
N LEU A 227 1.45 11.89 -4.24
CA LEU A 227 0.25 11.21 -4.74
C LEU A 227 -0.87 11.13 -3.69
N TYR A 228 -0.62 11.66 -2.50
CA TYR A 228 -1.54 11.62 -1.39
C TYR A 228 -2.80 12.44 -1.69
N ARG A 229 -3.97 11.81 -1.54
CA ARG A 229 -5.28 12.46 -1.74
C ARG A 229 -5.87 12.94 -0.43
N ALA A 230 -6.11 12.00 0.49
CA ALA A 230 -6.87 12.22 1.72
C ALA A 230 -6.67 11.06 2.69
N TYR A 231 -7.24 11.19 3.88
CA TYR A 231 -7.38 10.10 4.83
C TYR A 231 -8.83 9.94 5.31
N GLY A 232 -9.17 8.72 5.73
CA GLY A 232 -10.48 8.35 6.28
C GLY A 232 -10.36 7.75 7.68
N ARG A 233 -11.13 8.28 8.63
CA ARG A 233 -11.11 7.80 10.03
C ARG A 233 -12.07 6.61 10.26
N LEU A 234 -11.93 5.56 9.47
CA LEU A 234 -12.86 4.42 9.45
C LEU A 234 -12.95 3.66 10.80
N TRP A 235 -11.97 3.82 11.69
CA TRP A 235 -11.99 3.28 13.06
C TRP A 235 -13.07 3.89 13.97
N TYR A 236 -13.78 4.94 13.52
CA TYR A 236 -15.01 5.42 14.16
C TYR A 236 -16.24 4.53 13.91
N LEU A 237 -16.21 3.66 12.89
CA LEU A 237 -17.34 2.80 12.51
C LEU A 237 -17.47 1.55 13.40
N GLN A 238 -17.19 1.69 14.69
CA GLN A 238 -17.33 0.59 15.63
C GLN A 238 -18.79 0.13 15.67
N ASP A 239 -19.01 -1.18 15.57
CA ASP A 239 -20.35 -1.77 15.63
C ASP A 239 -21.04 -1.37 16.96
N ALA A 240 -22.13 -0.62 16.84
CA ALA A 240 -23.01 -0.27 17.96
C ALA A 240 -23.66 -1.51 18.64
N GLU A 241 -23.46 -2.70 18.11
CA GLU A 241 -23.97 -3.96 18.67
C GLU A 241 -23.00 -4.62 19.67
N ARG A 242 -21.69 -4.40 19.56
CA ARG A 242 -20.71 -5.10 20.41
C ARG A 242 -20.42 -4.40 21.74
N LEU A 243 -20.90 -3.16 21.90
CA LEU A 243 -20.91 -2.43 23.18
C LEU A 243 -22.19 -2.71 24.00
N ARG A 244 -23.07 -3.60 23.53
CA ARG A 244 -24.29 -4.03 24.23
C ARG A 244 -24.19 -5.44 24.84
N GLN A 245 -23.01 -6.06 24.77
CA GLN A 245 -22.67 -7.31 25.44
C GLN A 245 -21.62 -7.02 26.52
#